data_AF-A0A945Q3B0-F1
#
_entry.id   AF-A0A945Q3B0-F1
#
_cell.length_a   1.000
_cell.length_b   1.000
_cell.length_c   1.000
_cell.angle_alpha   90.00
_cell.angle_beta   90.00
_cell.angle_gamma   90.00
#
_symmetry.space_group_name_H-M   'P 1'
#
loop_
_entity.id
_entity.type
_entity.pdbx_description
1 polymer ?
#
loop_
_entity_poly.entity_id
_entity_poly.type
_entity_poly.pdbx_seq_one_letter_code
_entity_poly.pdbx_strand_id
1 'polypeptide(L)'
;MPAPGELIFESPKKGKPPVHFLDLSVPERKEAITALGLPGFRADQISRHVFEHLDTDIADWTDIPESAKQQVQSELFPHLLDPVRSIECDNGETVKTLWRLHDASLVESVLMRYPS
;
A
#
# COMPACT_ATOMS: atom_id res chain seq x y z
N MET A 1 16.07 8.08 -16.43
CA MET A 1 16.52 9.00 -15.37
C MET A 1 17.25 10.14 -16.05
N PRO A 2 16.93 11.41 -15.78
CA PRO A 2 17.66 12.54 -16.32
C PRO A 2 19.13 12.52 -15.85
N ALA A 3 20.01 13.13 -16.62
CA ALA A 3 21.42 13.27 -16.27
C ALA A 3 21.61 14.25 -15.09
N PRO A 4 22.69 14.13 -14.30
CA PRO A 4 23.01 15.10 -13.25
C PRO A 4 23.08 16.53 -13.84
N GLY A 5 22.23 17.44 -13.33
CA GLY A 5 22.16 18.84 -13.77
C GLY A 5 21.18 19.12 -14.91
N GLU A 6 20.50 18.10 -15.44
CA GLU A 6 19.45 18.27 -16.45
C GLU A 6 18.15 18.78 -15.81
N LEU A 7 17.70 19.96 -16.23
CA LEU A 7 16.46 20.57 -15.75
C LEU A 7 15.28 20.06 -16.58
N ILE A 8 14.31 19.45 -15.90
CA ILE A 8 13.03 19.07 -16.50
C ILE A 8 12.05 20.22 -16.24
N PHE A 9 11.65 20.93 -17.29
CA PHE A 9 10.73 22.06 -17.22
C PHE A 9 9.25 21.65 -17.31
N GLU A 10 8.96 20.48 -17.88
CA GLU A 10 7.62 19.90 -17.93
C GLU A 10 7.54 18.71 -16.97
N SER A 11 6.73 18.85 -15.91
CA SER A 11 6.45 17.72 -15.02
C SER A 11 5.92 16.54 -15.83
N PRO A 12 6.48 15.32 -15.68
CA PRO A 12 5.94 14.12 -16.29
C PRO A 12 4.44 14.02 -15.98
N LYS A 13 3.61 13.67 -16.98
CA LYS A 13 2.19 13.45 -16.74
C LYS A 13 2.02 12.29 -15.78
N LYS A 14 1.67 12.62 -14.54
CA LYS A 14 1.38 11.64 -13.49
C LYS A 14 -0.02 11.08 -13.73
N GLY A 15 -0.09 9.78 -14.01
CA GLY A 15 -1.37 9.06 -14.02
C GLY A 15 -1.95 8.98 -12.60
N LYS A 16 -3.22 8.59 -12.50
CA LYS A 16 -3.74 8.17 -11.19
C LYS A 16 -3.01 6.90 -10.74
N PRO A 17 -2.75 6.72 -9.44
CA PRO A 17 -2.24 5.45 -8.94
C PRO A 17 -3.15 4.29 -9.34
N PRO A 18 -2.61 3.08 -9.54
CA PRO A 18 -3.42 1.86 -9.57
C PRO A 18 -4.31 1.77 -8.33
N VAL A 19 -5.52 1.24 -8.48
CA VAL A 19 -6.46 1.05 -7.37
C VAL A 19 -5.90 0.02 -6.40
N HIS A 20 -5.91 0.33 -5.12
CA HIS A 20 -5.55 -0.58 -4.05
C HIS A 20 -6.80 -1.08 -3.33
N PHE A 21 -6.75 -2.26 -2.71
CA PHE A 21 -7.81 -2.80 -1.86
C PHE A 21 -8.26 -1.82 -0.74
N LEU A 22 -7.34 -0.95 -0.33
CA LEU A 22 -7.53 0.05 0.72
C LEU A 22 -8.38 1.24 0.25
N ASP A 23 -8.48 1.47 -1.06
CA ASP A 23 -9.33 2.51 -1.65
C ASP A 23 -10.80 2.10 -1.66
N LEU A 24 -11.08 0.80 -1.52
CA LEU A 24 -12.41 0.22 -1.69
C LEU A 24 -13.18 0.23 -0.37
N SER A 25 -14.46 0.56 -0.44
CA SER A 25 -15.44 0.33 0.62
C SER A 25 -15.74 -1.17 0.81
N VAL A 26 -16.41 -1.52 1.91
CA VAL A 26 -16.75 -2.93 2.21
C VAL A 26 -17.54 -3.62 1.08
N PRO A 27 -18.58 -3.01 0.48
CA PRO A 27 -19.26 -3.58 -0.69
C PRO A 27 -18.33 -3.72 -1.91
N GLU A 28 -17.55 -2.69 -2.23
CA GLU A 28 -16.64 -2.69 -3.39
C GLU A 28 -15.54 -3.76 -3.27
N ARG A 29 -15.06 -4.07 -2.05
CA ARG A 29 -14.13 -5.18 -1.82
C ARG A 29 -14.77 -6.53 -2.18
N LYS A 30 -16.05 -6.75 -1.84
CA LYS A 30 -16.76 -7.98 -2.19
C LYS A 30 -16.94 -8.10 -3.70
N GLU A 31 -17.27 -7.00 -4.36
CA GLU A 31 -17.38 -6.93 -5.82
C GLU A 31 -16.05 -7.24 -6.50
N ALA A 32 -14.96 -6.60 -6.06
CA ALA A 32 -13.61 -6.82 -6.60
C ALA A 32 -13.17 -8.29 -6.46
N ILE A 33 -13.36 -8.89 -5.29
CA ILE A 33 -13.01 -10.30 -5.05
C ILE A 33 -13.88 -11.25 -5.89
N THR A 34 -15.17 -10.94 -6.05
CA THR A 34 -16.06 -11.74 -6.90
C THR A 34 -15.68 -11.63 -8.38
N ALA A 35 -15.25 -10.45 -8.83
CA ALA A 35 -14.76 -10.24 -10.19
C ALA A 35 -13.47 -11.03 -10.50
N LEU A 36 -12.65 -11.33 -9.49
CA LEU A 36 -11.51 -12.24 -9.60
C LEU A 36 -11.91 -13.73 -9.61
N GLY A 37 -13.20 -14.05 -9.55
CA GLY A 37 -13.72 -15.43 -9.54
C GLY A 37 -13.67 -16.10 -8.16
N LEU A 38 -13.40 -15.36 -7.10
CA LEU A 38 -13.37 -15.88 -5.73
C LEU A 38 -14.72 -15.70 -5.02
N PRO A 39 -15.04 -16.53 -4.03
CA PRO A 39 -16.22 -16.31 -3.20
C PRO A 39 -16.16 -14.96 -2.49
N GLY A 40 -17.24 -14.18 -2.52
CA GLY A 40 -17.27 -12.82 -1.96
C GLY A 40 -16.92 -12.73 -0.46
N PHE A 41 -17.12 -13.79 0.32
CA PHE A 41 -16.71 -13.82 1.74
C PHE A 41 -15.19 -13.72 1.94
N ARG A 42 -14.38 -14.02 0.91
CA ARG A 42 -12.91 -13.86 0.95
C ARG A 42 -12.52 -12.39 1.18
N ALA A 43 -13.33 -11.42 0.75
CA ALA A 43 -13.09 -10.01 1.02
C ALA A 43 -13.08 -9.69 2.52
N ASP A 44 -13.90 -10.38 3.32
CA ASP A 44 -13.95 -10.21 4.77
C ASP A 44 -12.72 -10.86 5.44
N GLN A 45 -12.15 -11.93 4.87
CA GLN A 45 -10.88 -12.51 5.35
C GLN A 45 -9.70 -11.58 5.07
N ILE A 46 -9.59 -11.09 3.84
CA ILE A 46 -8.57 -10.12 3.42
C ILE A 46 -8.67 -8.85 4.27
N SER A 47 -9.89 -8.37 4.55
CA SER A 47 -10.07 -7.20 5.42
C SER A 47 -9.54 -7.43 6.84
N ARG A 48 -9.66 -8.63 7.41
CA ARG A 48 -9.09 -8.93 8.74
C ARG A 48 -7.56 -8.89 8.72
N HIS A 49 -6.93 -9.49 7.72
CA HIS A 49 -5.46 -9.41 7.58
C HIS A 49 -4.98 -7.96 7.50
N VAL A 50 -5.65 -7.15 6.69
CA VAL A 50 -5.23 -5.76 6.47
C VAL A 50 -5.53 -4.84 7.66
N PHE A 51 -6.73 -4.89 8.23
CA PHE A 51 -7.19 -3.91 9.22
C PHE A 51 -7.04 -4.37 10.68
N GLU A 52 -6.99 -5.68 10.94
CA GLU A 52 -6.82 -6.23 12.29
C GLU A 52 -5.37 -6.72 12.49
N HIS A 53 -4.79 -7.42 11.52
CA HIS A 53 -3.42 -7.94 11.62
C HIS A 53 -2.35 -6.99 11.08
N LEU A 54 -2.74 -5.90 10.40
CA LEU A 54 -1.85 -4.91 9.79
C LEU A 54 -0.86 -5.53 8.80
N ASP A 55 -1.31 -6.55 8.08
CA ASP A 55 -0.53 -7.31 7.12
C ASP A 55 -1.11 -7.09 5.71
N THR A 56 -0.22 -6.85 4.75
CA THR A 56 -0.54 -6.69 3.33
C THR A 56 0.23 -7.65 2.44
N ASP A 57 1.00 -8.59 3.01
CA ASP A 57 1.69 -9.64 2.27
C ASP A 57 0.82 -10.90 2.17
N ILE A 58 0.20 -11.05 1.01
CA ILE A 58 -0.77 -12.13 0.76
C ILE A 58 -0.09 -13.50 0.77
N ALA A 59 1.23 -13.57 0.54
CA ALA A 59 1.97 -14.81 0.50
C ALA A 59 1.81 -15.61 1.81
N ASP A 60 1.73 -14.90 2.94
CA ASP A 60 1.67 -15.48 4.28
C ASP A 60 0.24 -15.84 4.73
N TRP A 61 -0.80 -15.48 3.95
CA TRP A 61 -2.19 -15.72 4.32
C TRP A 61 -2.62 -17.16 4.05
N THR A 62 -2.65 -17.97 5.11
CA THR A 62 -2.95 -19.41 5.01
C THR A 62 -4.41 -19.73 4.67
N ASP A 63 -5.33 -18.80 4.89
CA ASP A 63 -6.74 -18.97 4.61
C ASP A 63 -7.15 -18.57 3.19
N ILE A 64 -6.24 -17.97 2.40
CA ILE A 64 -6.44 -17.71 0.97
C ILE A 64 -5.85 -18.87 0.15
N PRO A 65 -6.59 -19.43 -0.83
CA PRO A 65 -6.08 -20.50 -1.68
C PRO A 65 -4.78 -20.09 -2.38
N GLU A 66 -3.77 -20.96 -2.38
CA GLU A 66 -2.46 -20.69 -3.00
C GLU A 66 -2.58 -20.26 -4.47
N SER A 67 -3.49 -20.89 -5.21
CA SER A 67 -3.78 -20.55 -6.62
C SER A 67 -4.33 -19.14 -6.82
N ALA A 68 -4.87 -18.51 -5.77
CA ALA A 68 -5.48 -17.19 -5.83
C ALA A 68 -4.53 -16.07 -5.36
N LYS A 69 -3.54 -16.39 -4.51
CA LYS A 69 -2.67 -15.39 -3.87
C LYS A 69 -2.01 -14.46 -4.87
N GLN A 70 -1.40 -15.02 -5.93
CA GLN A 70 -0.71 -14.22 -6.94
C GLN A 70 -1.65 -13.26 -7.67
N GLN A 71 -2.86 -13.71 -8.03
CA GLN A 71 -3.84 -12.88 -8.73
C GLN A 71 -4.36 -11.76 -7.82
N VAL A 72 -4.68 -12.06 -6.56
CA VAL A 72 -5.13 -11.05 -5.60
C VAL A 72 -4.02 -10.03 -5.36
N GLN A 73 -2.76 -10.46 -5.22
CA GLN A 73 -1.63 -9.56 -5.02
C GLN A 73 -1.46 -8.60 -6.19
N SER A 74 -1.45 -9.12 -7.42
CA SER A 74 -1.21 -8.30 -8.61
C SER A 74 -2.35 -7.32 -8.91
N GLU A 75 -3.59 -7.70 -8.62
CA GLU A 75 -4.79 -6.92 -8.99
C GLU A 75 -5.23 -5.94 -7.90
N LEU A 76 -5.01 -6.26 -6.62
CA LEU A 76 -5.58 -5.50 -5.49
C LEU A 76 -4.55 -4.96 -4.51
N PHE A 77 -3.29 -5.37 -4.59
CA PHE A 77 -2.21 -4.91 -3.71
C PHE A 77 -0.99 -4.46 -4.53
N PRO A 78 -1.16 -3.45 -5.41
CA PRO A 78 -0.03 -2.84 -6.10
C PRO A 78 0.96 -2.24 -5.10
N HIS A 79 2.25 -2.36 -5.38
CA HIS A 79 3.28 -1.71 -4.57
C HIS A 79 3.29 -0.20 -4.83
N LEU A 80 2.87 0.60 -3.85
CA LEU A 80 2.68 2.05 -4.01
C LEU A 80 3.68 2.92 -3.25
N LEU A 81 4.42 2.35 -2.29
CA LEU A 81 5.18 3.10 -1.29
C LEU A 81 6.45 2.35 -0.88
N ASP A 82 7.61 2.98 -1.03
CA ASP A 82 8.90 2.51 -0.55
C ASP A 82 9.41 3.40 0.59
N PRO A 83 9.80 2.85 1.76
CA PRO A 83 10.51 3.62 2.77
C PRO A 83 11.92 3.95 2.28
N VAL A 84 12.29 5.23 2.29
CA VAL A 84 13.62 5.71 1.85
C VAL A 84 14.53 5.95 3.04
N ARG A 85 14.02 6.61 4.09
CA ARG A 85 14.78 6.98 5.28
C ARG A 85 13.85 7.22 6.45
N SER A 86 14.24 6.76 7.63
CA SER A 86 13.61 7.14 8.90
C SER A 86 14.57 7.99 9.73
N ILE A 87 14.05 8.97 10.45
CA ILE A 87 14.76 9.80 11.41
C ILE A 87 13.94 9.86 12.69
N GLU A 88 14.60 9.67 13.83
CA GLU A 88 13.98 9.66 15.15
C GLU A 88 14.45 10.85 15.99
N CYS A 89 13.55 11.40 16.81
CA CYS A 89 13.80 12.46 17.79
C CYS A 89 13.17 12.08 19.13
N ASP A 90 13.45 12.85 20.18
CA ASP A 90 12.79 12.71 21.50
C ASP A 90 12.89 11.29 22.07
N ASN A 91 14.07 10.68 21.96
CA ASN A 91 14.31 9.29 22.40
C ASN A 91 13.35 8.26 21.74
N GLY A 92 12.97 8.50 20.48
CA GLY A 92 12.09 7.62 19.70
C GLY A 92 10.60 7.94 19.82
N GLU A 93 10.22 9.00 20.54
CA GLU A 93 8.81 9.40 20.67
C GLU A 93 8.27 10.11 19.42
N THR A 94 9.16 10.63 18.58
CA THR A 94 8.82 11.20 17.27
C THR A 94 9.61 10.48 16.18
N VAL A 95 8.91 9.87 15.21
CA VAL A 95 9.51 9.17 14.07
C VAL A 95 9.03 9.82 12.77
N LYS A 96 9.97 10.35 11.98
CA LYS A 96 9.69 10.88 10.65
C LYS A 96 10.24 9.95 9.58
N THR A 97 9.34 9.48 8.71
CA THR A 97 9.69 8.59 7.60
C THR A 97 9.51 9.31 6.27
N LEU A 98 10.56 9.34 5.46
CA LEU A 98 10.53 9.73 4.06
C LEU A 98 10.16 8.52 3.20
N TRP A 99 9.14 8.67 2.37
CA TRP A 99 8.64 7.64 1.48
C TRP A 99 8.81 8.06 0.03
N ARG A 100 9.07 7.08 -0.84
CA ARG A 100 8.99 7.21 -2.29
C ARG A 100 7.72 6.56 -2.78
N LEU A 101 6.90 7.31 -3.50
CA LEU A 101 5.68 6.81 -4.12
C LEU A 101 5.98 6.09 -5.44
N HIS A 102 5.02 5.33 -5.95
CA HIS A 102 5.07 4.65 -7.26
C HIS A 102 5.45 5.57 -8.44
N ASP A 103 5.17 6.87 -8.35
CA ASP A 103 5.52 7.89 -9.36
C ASP A 103 6.87 8.58 -9.10
N ALA A 104 7.68 8.02 -8.19
CA ALA A 104 8.95 8.53 -7.67
C ALA A 104 8.87 9.83 -6.85
N SER A 105 7.67 10.38 -6.61
CA SER A 105 7.50 11.51 -5.69
C SER A 105 7.88 11.14 -4.27
N LEU A 106 8.26 12.14 -3.49
CA LEU A 106 8.59 11.98 -2.09
C LEU A 106 7.52 12.60 -1.19
N VAL A 107 7.10 11.86 -0.17
CA VAL A 107 6.20 12.35 0.89
C VAL A 107 6.76 11.95 2.26
N GLU A 108 6.41 12.70 3.30
CA GLU A 108 6.83 12.41 4.67
C GLU A 108 5.62 12.04 5.52
N SER A 109 5.76 11.04 6.40
CA SER A 109 4.85 10.81 7.52
C SER A 109 5.56 11.09 8.83
N VAL A 110 4.83 11.60 9.82
CA VAL A 110 5.34 11.81 11.18
C VAL A 110 4.43 11.05 12.15
N LEU A 111 5.02 10.10 12.88
CA LEU A 111 4.38 9.40 13.98
C LEU A 111 4.86 10.03 15.30
N MET A 112 3.92 10.49 16.13
CA MET A 112 4.20 11.10 17.43
C MET A 112 3.49 10.31 18.52
N ARG A 113 4.25 9.89 19.53
CA ARG A 113 3.73 9.29 20.75
C ARG A 113 3.48 10.40 21.77
N TYR A 114 2.27 10.42 22.33
CA TYR A 114 1.92 11.28 23.45
C TYR A 114 1.68 10.45 24.72
N PRO A 115 1.82 11.05 25.91
CA PRO A 115 1.39 10.42 27.15
C PRO A 115 -0.09 10.01 27.06
N SER A 116 -0.40 8.84 27.61
CA SER A 116 -1.76 8.34 27.82
C SER A 116 -2.44 9.02 29.00
#